data_AF-A0AAN0JYT8-F1
#
_entry.id   AF-A0AAN0JYT8-F1
#
_cell.length_a   1.000
_cell.length_b   1.000
_cell.length_c   1.000
_cell.angle_alpha   90.00
_cell.angle_beta   90.00
_cell.angle_gamma   90.00
#
_symmetry.space_group_name_H-M   'P 1'
#
loop_
_entity.id
_entity.type
_entity.pdbx_description
1 polymer ?
#
loop_
_entity_poly.entity_id
_entity_poly.type
_entity_poly.pdbx_seq_one_letter_code
_entity_poly.pdbx_strand_id
1 'polypeptide(L)'
;EESLSVQSDTESIKEVKKEPLAKELIVLSSQFNEIKEGNKEMSKKLSEMKVEYLRSLSSNIDSAASKVRREMSLEIDECKCCLEAMTRPDYQPLVDNKRIIEKLQEEITLANMELITARRHNKKIIKEIEDFEDDDSEVEEVEYDSLSDEEDQMCTFLLYCNHPVTGELTSKLFQVHKDELLLTVLDTAYHLMELDPHFPFERCRLLLTKIKQVSRHFCDFKKV
;
A
#
# COMPACT_ATOMS: atom_id res chain seq x y z
N GLU A 1 68.80 -102.84 47.41
CA GLU A 1 68.08 -101.70 46.82
C GLU A 1 67.55 -102.18 45.47
N GLU A 2 66.31 -102.68 45.44
CA GLU A 2 65.05 -101.95 45.29
C GLU A 2 64.73 -101.56 43.83
N SER A 3 63.88 -102.39 43.21
CA SER A 3 62.63 -102.08 42.49
C SER A 3 62.52 -100.82 41.60
N LEU A 4 62.08 -101.01 40.34
CA LEU A 4 60.71 -100.67 39.91
C LEU A 4 60.47 -100.91 38.41
N SER A 5 59.36 -101.59 38.12
CA SER A 5 58.72 -101.77 36.82
C SER A 5 57.87 -100.54 36.48
N VAL A 6 57.86 -100.07 35.22
CA VAL A 6 56.76 -99.27 34.66
C VAL A 6 56.48 -99.70 33.21
N GLN A 7 55.29 -100.26 33.00
CA GLN A 7 54.62 -100.42 31.72
C GLN A 7 54.19 -99.05 31.17
N SER A 8 54.14 -98.89 29.85
CA SER A 8 53.18 -97.96 29.24
C SER A 8 52.68 -98.53 27.92
N ASP A 9 51.39 -98.84 27.94
CA ASP A 9 50.53 -99.28 26.85
C ASP A 9 50.34 -98.23 25.75
N THR A 10 49.85 -98.71 24.60
CA THR A 10 49.09 -97.99 23.55
C THR A 10 49.87 -96.94 22.74
N GLU A 11 49.75 -96.86 21.42
CA GLU A 11 48.51 -97.00 20.65
C GLU A 11 48.83 -97.37 19.20
N SER A 12 48.17 -98.42 18.71
CA SER A 12 48.09 -98.74 17.30
C SER A 12 47.58 -97.51 16.55
N ILE A 13 48.44 -96.89 15.73
CA ILE A 13 47.98 -95.96 14.69
C ILE A 13 47.18 -96.81 13.72
N LYS A 14 45.87 -96.95 14.00
CA LYS A 14 44.92 -97.48 13.05
C LYS A 14 45.08 -96.62 11.81
N GLU A 15 45.42 -97.26 10.70
CA GLU A 15 45.40 -96.68 9.38
C GLU A 15 43.94 -96.25 9.12
N VAL A 16 43.63 -95.02 9.54
CA VAL A 16 42.32 -94.41 9.40
C VAL A 16 42.09 -94.33 7.90
N LYS A 17 41.09 -95.09 7.43
CA LYS A 17 40.66 -95.18 6.04
C LYS A 17 40.60 -93.76 5.44
N LYS A 18 41.60 -93.39 4.63
CA LYS A 18 41.69 -92.06 4.00
C LYS A 18 40.62 -91.84 2.93
N GLU A 19 40.13 -92.91 2.31
CA GLU A 19 39.09 -92.86 1.26
C GLU A 19 37.70 -92.41 1.72
N PRO A 20 37.12 -92.90 2.83
CA PRO A 20 35.80 -92.43 3.29
C PRO A 20 35.81 -90.95 3.68
N LEU A 21 36.86 -90.47 4.35
CA LEU A 21 37.02 -89.05 4.69
C LEU A 21 37.12 -88.15 3.44
N ALA A 22 37.84 -88.59 2.41
CA ALA A 22 37.94 -87.84 1.15
C ALA A 22 36.59 -87.70 0.44
N LYS A 23 35.77 -88.76 0.46
CA LYS A 23 34.41 -88.74 -0.11
C LYS A 23 33.48 -87.80 0.66
N GLU A 24 33.53 -87.83 1.99
CA GLU A 24 32.76 -86.91 2.85
C GLU A 24 33.18 -85.45 2.63
N LEU A 25 34.48 -85.17 2.47
CA LEU A 25 35.01 -83.83 2.15
C LEU A 25 34.52 -83.31 0.80
N ILE A 26 34.41 -84.18 -0.21
CA ILE A 26 33.88 -83.83 -1.53
C ILE A 26 32.39 -83.48 -1.42
N VAL A 27 31.61 -84.30 -0.71
CA VAL A 27 30.17 -84.05 -0.49
C VAL A 27 29.96 -82.73 0.28
N LEU A 28 30.72 -82.50 1.35
CA LEU A 28 30.67 -81.26 2.12
C LEU A 28 31.07 -80.04 1.28
N SER A 29 32.10 -80.17 0.45
CA SER A 29 32.53 -79.09 -0.45
C SER A 29 31.46 -78.75 -1.48
N SER A 30 30.74 -79.76 -1.99
CA SER A 30 29.60 -79.56 -2.90
C SER A 30 28.47 -78.80 -2.21
N GLN A 31 28.04 -79.25 -1.03
CA GLN A 31 27.00 -78.59 -0.24
C GLN A 31 27.37 -77.15 0.13
N PHE A 32 28.64 -76.93 0.50
CA PHE A 32 29.13 -75.60 0.82
C PHE A 32 29.07 -74.65 -0.39
N ASN A 33 29.45 -75.12 -1.58
CA ASN A 33 29.36 -74.33 -2.81
C ASN A 33 27.91 -74.02 -3.19
N GLU A 34 26.99 -74.96 -2.99
CA GLU A 34 25.56 -74.78 -3.22
C GLU A 34 24.97 -73.70 -2.28
N ILE A 35 25.31 -73.76 -0.99
CA ILE A 35 24.92 -72.72 -0.01
C ILE A 35 25.55 -71.37 -0.36
N LYS A 36 26.81 -71.36 -0.79
CA LYS A 36 27.52 -70.12 -1.16
C LYS A 36 26.87 -69.42 -2.34
N GLU A 37 26.54 -70.15 -3.40
CA GLU A 37 25.83 -69.57 -4.55
C GLU A 37 24.39 -69.19 -4.19
N GLY A 38 23.69 -70.01 -3.41
CA GLY A 38 22.35 -69.66 -2.91
C GLY A 38 22.34 -68.37 -2.09
N ASN A 39 23.31 -68.17 -1.19
CA ASN A 39 23.45 -66.94 -0.41
C ASN A 39 23.77 -65.73 -1.29
N LYS A 40 24.57 -65.91 -2.35
CA LYS A 40 24.89 -64.84 -3.30
C LYS A 40 23.65 -64.41 -4.09
N GLU A 41 22.84 -65.36 -4.53
CA GLU A 41 21.57 -65.09 -5.20
C GLU A 41 20.57 -64.40 -4.26
N MET A 42 20.44 -64.88 -3.03
CA MET A 42 19.56 -64.27 -2.01
C MET A 42 20.01 -62.85 -1.67
N SER A 43 21.31 -62.61 -1.55
CA SER A 43 21.87 -61.27 -1.33
C SER A 43 21.56 -60.31 -2.48
N LYS A 44 21.63 -60.80 -3.72
CA LYS A 44 21.23 -60.03 -4.91
C LYS A 44 19.73 -59.69 -4.88
N LYS A 45 18.86 -60.68 -4.62
CA LYS A 45 17.40 -60.47 -4.52
C LYS A 45 17.05 -59.47 -3.41
N LEU A 46 17.70 -59.56 -2.25
CA LEU A 46 17.48 -58.64 -1.15
C LEU A 46 17.89 -57.21 -1.54
N SER A 47 19.00 -57.06 -2.26
CA SER A 47 19.47 -55.75 -2.73
C SER A 47 18.52 -55.15 -3.75
N GLU A 48 18.00 -55.95 -4.69
CA GLU A 48 17.00 -55.52 -5.67
C GLU A 48 15.70 -55.08 -4.98
N MET A 49 15.20 -55.89 -4.05
CA MET A 49 13.99 -55.59 -3.26
C MET A 49 14.14 -54.30 -2.44
N LYS A 50 15.32 -54.07 -1.86
CA LYS A 50 15.63 -52.82 -1.13
C LYS A 50 15.57 -51.59 -2.05
N VAL A 51 16.13 -51.68 -3.25
CA VAL A 51 16.09 -50.57 -4.23
C VAL A 51 14.66 -50.28 -4.67
N GLU A 52 13.87 -51.32 -4.93
CA GLU A 52 12.48 -51.17 -5.37
C GLU A 52 11.58 -50.58 -4.27
N TYR A 53 11.77 -51.00 -3.02
CA TYR A 53 11.06 -50.45 -1.87
C TYR A 53 11.37 -48.96 -1.67
N LEU A 54 12.65 -48.58 -1.73
CA LEU A 54 13.07 -47.17 -1.62
C LEU A 54 12.51 -46.32 -2.78
N ARG A 55 12.48 -46.88 -3.99
CA ARG A 55 11.87 -46.21 -5.15
C ARG A 55 10.37 -45.99 -4.96
N SER A 56 9.66 -46.98 -4.41
CA SER A 56 8.22 -46.91 -4.14
C SER A 56 7.87 -45.90 -3.04
N LEU A 57 8.74 -45.75 -2.04
CA LEU A 57 8.62 -44.69 -1.03
C LEU A 57 8.82 -43.30 -1.65
N SER A 58 9.76 -43.17 -2.60
CA SER A 58 10.03 -41.92 -3.31
C SER A 58 8.95 -41.54 -4.33
N SER A 59 8.25 -42.50 -4.94
CA SER A 59 7.28 -42.22 -6.01
C SER A 59 6.00 -41.51 -5.55
N ASN A 60 5.74 -41.46 -4.24
CA ASN A 60 4.63 -40.68 -3.67
C ASN A 60 4.91 -39.16 -3.64
N ILE A 61 6.12 -38.71 -3.96
CA ILE A 61 6.52 -37.29 -4.01
C ILE A 61 5.93 -36.57 -5.23
N ASP A 62 5.63 -37.31 -6.31
CA ASP A 62 5.14 -36.73 -7.58
C ASP A 62 3.61 -36.70 -7.73
N SER A 63 2.88 -37.19 -6.73
CA SER A 63 1.43 -37.07 -6.67
C SER A 63 1.02 -35.59 -6.73
N ALA A 64 -0.09 -35.30 -7.41
CA ALA A 64 -0.66 -33.96 -7.45
C ALA A 64 -0.88 -33.39 -6.03
N ALA A 65 -1.28 -34.24 -5.08
CA ALA A 65 -1.49 -33.82 -3.69
C ALA A 65 -0.19 -33.48 -2.95
N SER A 66 0.91 -34.19 -3.21
CA SER A 66 2.22 -33.85 -2.62
C SER A 66 2.81 -32.59 -3.25
N LYS A 67 2.64 -32.39 -4.56
CA LYS A 67 3.03 -31.14 -5.24
C LYS A 67 2.30 -29.93 -4.67
N VAL A 68 0.96 -29.98 -4.58
CA VAL A 68 0.15 -28.92 -3.99
C VAL A 68 0.58 -28.64 -2.55
N ARG A 69 0.76 -29.67 -1.71
CA ARG A 69 1.24 -29.47 -0.33
C ARG A 69 2.63 -28.81 -0.28
N ARG A 70 3.54 -29.18 -1.18
CA ARG A 70 4.89 -28.60 -1.24
C ARG A 70 4.83 -27.13 -1.65
N GLU A 71 4.08 -26.80 -2.69
CA GLU A 71 3.93 -25.42 -3.17
C GLU A 71 3.26 -24.53 -2.11
N MET A 72 2.17 -25.01 -1.49
CA MET A 72 1.57 -24.30 -0.36
C MET A 72 2.55 -24.06 0.78
N SER A 73 3.42 -25.03 1.10
CA SER A 73 4.44 -24.86 2.14
C SER A 73 5.43 -23.76 1.77
N LEU A 74 5.90 -23.72 0.53
CA LEU A 74 6.83 -22.69 0.05
C LEU A 74 6.20 -21.30 0.13
N GLU A 75 4.95 -21.16 -0.30
CA GLU A 75 4.25 -19.87 -0.26
C GLU A 75 3.96 -19.41 1.17
N ILE A 76 3.63 -20.33 2.09
CA ILE A 76 3.52 -20.04 3.51
C ILE A 76 4.86 -19.56 4.07
N ASP A 77 5.97 -20.20 3.72
CA ASP A 77 7.29 -19.84 4.24
C ASP A 77 7.79 -18.51 3.66
N GLU A 78 7.47 -18.19 2.40
CA GLU A 78 7.71 -16.87 1.82
C GLU A 78 6.90 -15.78 2.54
N CYS A 79 5.61 -16.03 2.80
CA CYS A 79 4.76 -15.11 3.57
C CYS A 79 5.33 -14.86 4.98
N LYS A 80 5.81 -15.90 5.67
CA LYS A 80 6.47 -15.75 6.98
C LYS A 80 7.72 -14.87 6.89
N CYS A 81 8.59 -15.11 5.91
CA CYS A 81 9.79 -14.30 5.71
C CYS A 81 9.45 -12.81 5.51
N CYS A 82 8.44 -12.52 4.69
CA CYS A 82 7.97 -11.15 4.48
C CYS A 82 7.43 -10.51 5.77
N LEU A 83 6.62 -11.25 6.54
CA LEU A 83 6.08 -10.76 7.82
C LEU A 83 7.19 -10.47 8.83
N GLU A 84 8.16 -11.38 8.97
CA GLU A 84 9.31 -11.18 9.85
C GLU A 84 10.09 -9.92 9.44
N ALA A 85 10.34 -9.74 8.14
CA ALA A 85 11.02 -8.54 7.64
C ALA A 85 10.25 -7.25 7.99
N MET A 86 8.93 -7.22 7.79
CA MET A 86 8.09 -6.06 8.12
C MET A 86 8.01 -5.77 9.62
N THR A 87 8.16 -6.79 10.47
CA THR A 87 8.12 -6.62 11.92
C THR A 87 9.42 -6.01 12.45
N ARG A 88 10.49 -6.03 11.64
CA ARG A 88 11.76 -5.44 12.05
C ARG A 88 11.65 -3.91 12.12
N PRO A 89 12.22 -3.28 13.15
CA PRO A 89 12.17 -1.82 13.30
C PRO A 89 12.96 -1.08 12.22
N ASP A 90 13.90 -1.75 11.56
CA ASP A 90 14.72 -1.24 10.46
C ASP A 90 14.14 -1.55 9.07
N TYR A 91 12.87 -2.00 8.99
CA TYR A 91 12.22 -2.23 7.71
C TYR A 91 12.00 -0.91 6.97
N GLN A 92 12.87 -0.68 5.97
CA GLN A 92 13.01 0.60 5.29
C GLN A 92 11.69 1.22 4.80
N PRO A 93 10.75 0.47 4.19
CA PRO A 93 9.46 1.05 3.77
C PRO A 93 8.64 1.66 4.91
N LEU A 94 8.64 1.04 6.09
CA LEU A 94 7.94 1.58 7.27
C LEU A 94 8.67 2.81 7.83
N VAL A 95 9.99 2.75 7.87
CA VAL A 95 10.84 3.87 8.33
C VAL A 95 10.67 5.09 7.43
N ASP A 96 10.66 4.90 6.12
CA ASP A 96 10.50 5.97 5.14
C ASP A 96 9.08 6.57 5.21
N ASN A 97 8.05 5.74 5.31
CA ASN A 97 6.66 6.20 5.49
C ASN A 97 6.52 7.02 6.77
N LYS A 98 7.13 6.57 7.88
CA LYS A 98 7.13 7.31 9.14
C LYS A 98 7.77 8.69 8.96
N ARG A 99 8.94 8.76 8.32
CA ARG A 99 9.63 10.04 8.03
C ARG A 99 8.78 10.97 7.14
N ILE A 100 8.08 10.43 6.16
CA ILE A 100 7.18 11.23 5.29
C ILE A 100 6.03 11.81 6.12
N ILE A 101 5.41 11.00 6.98
CA ILE A 101 4.33 11.45 7.87
C ILE A 101 4.82 12.57 8.79
N GLU A 102 6.01 12.41 9.40
CA GLU A 102 6.60 13.43 10.27
C GLU A 102 6.81 14.76 9.53
N LYS A 103 7.35 14.74 8.31
CA LYS A 103 7.52 15.96 7.49
C LYS A 103 6.19 16.64 7.17
N LEU A 104 5.17 15.87 6.79
CA LEU A 104 3.84 16.43 6.50
C LEU A 104 3.22 17.04 7.75
N GLN A 105 3.42 16.44 8.93
CA GLN A 105 2.96 17.01 10.19
C GLN A 105 3.67 18.34 10.51
N GLU A 106 4.97 18.45 10.26
CA GLU A 106 5.73 19.71 10.40
C GLU A 106 5.21 20.80 9.45
N GLU A 107 4.98 20.46 8.16
CA GLU A 107 4.42 21.39 7.17
C GLU A 107 3.02 21.87 7.55
N ILE A 108 2.13 20.96 7.97
CA ILE A 108 0.79 21.30 8.47
C ILE A 108 0.89 22.22 9.70
N THR A 109 1.82 21.94 10.61
CA THR A 109 2.02 22.76 11.82
C THR A 109 2.45 24.17 11.46
N LEU A 110 3.41 24.31 10.55
CA LEU A 110 3.89 25.60 10.07
C LEU A 110 2.76 26.41 9.41
N ALA A 111 2.04 25.80 8.46
CA ALA A 111 0.94 26.45 7.76
C ALA A 111 -0.18 26.90 8.72
N ASN A 112 -0.46 26.12 9.77
CA ASN A 112 -1.44 26.50 10.79
C ASN A 112 -0.99 27.71 11.61
N MET A 113 0.30 27.82 11.94
CA MET A 113 0.84 29.00 12.63
C MET A 113 0.72 30.25 11.76
N GLU A 114 1.11 30.15 10.49
CA GLU A 114 0.98 31.24 9.52
C GLU A 114 -0.48 31.69 9.39
N LEU A 115 -1.40 30.74 9.25
CA LEU A 115 -2.83 31.02 9.16
C LEU A 115 -3.39 31.70 10.42
N ILE A 116 -2.95 31.29 11.61
CA ILE A 116 -3.31 31.97 12.87
C ILE A 116 -2.81 33.42 12.87
N THR A 117 -1.57 33.66 12.42
CA THR A 117 -1.02 35.02 12.35
C THR A 117 -1.77 35.89 11.34
N ALA A 118 -2.03 35.37 10.13
CA ALA A 118 -2.81 36.07 9.11
C ALA A 118 -4.23 36.41 9.61
N ARG A 119 -4.91 35.46 10.28
CA ARG A 119 -6.21 35.72 10.92
C ARG A 119 -6.16 36.81 11.98
N ARG A 120 -5.09 36.86 12.79
CA ARG A 120 -4.90 37.91 13.79
C ARG A 120 -4.71 39.28 13.13
N HIS A 121 -3.91 39.36 12.07
CA HIS A 121 -3.71 40.59 11.31
C HIS A 121 -5.01 41.07 10.66
N ASN A 122 -5.74 40.18 9.99
CA ASN A 122 -7.03 40.52 9.39
C ASN A 122 -8.04 41.02 10.42
N LYS A 123 -8.09 40.40 11.61
CA LYS A 123 -8.96 40.87 12.70
C LYS A 123 -8.59 42.28 13.17
N LYS A 124 -7.30 42.62 13.20
CA LYS A 124 -6.82 43.96 13.56
C LYS A 124 -7.27 45.00 12.52
N ILE A 125 -7.11 44.68 11.24
CA ILE A 125 -7.52 45.55 10.12
C ILE A 125 -9.04 45.79 10.15
N ILE A 126 -9.84 44.74 10.32
CA ILE A 126 -11.31 44.87 10.41
C ILE A 126 -11.70 45.81 11.55
N LYS A 127 -11.08 45.64 12.72
CA LYS A 127 -11.36 46.51 13.86
C LYS A 127 -10.95 47.96 13.59
N GLU A 128 -9.78 48.19 12.99
CA GLU A 128 -9.35 49.54 12.62
C GLU A 128 -10.35 50.20 11.66
N ILE A 129 -10.86 49.46 10.66
CA ILE A 129 -11.89 49.97 9.74
C ILE A 129 -13.19 50.32 10.49
N GLU A 130 -13.68 49.44 11.37
CA GLU A 130 -14.88 49.70 12.19
C GLU A 130 -14.71 50.95 13.08
N ASP A 131 -13.54 51.09 13.73
CA ASP A 131 -13.25 52.23 14.60
C ASP A 131 -13.15 53.56 13.79
N PHE A 132 -12.74 53.52 12.51
CA PHE A 132 -12.72 54.71 11.63
C PHE A 132 -14.12 55.13 11.16
N GLU A 133 -15.04 54.17 10.94
CA GLU A 133 -16.42 54.48 10.53
C GLU A 133 -17.25 55.13 11.66
N ASP A 134 -16.91 54.90 12.94
CA ASP A 134 -17.58 55.51 14.10
C ASP A 134 -17.06 56.93 14.44
N ASP A 135 -15.80 57.27 14.11
CA ASP A 135 -15.15 58.55 14.44
C ASP A 135 -15.44 59.68 13.42
N ASP A 136 -15.97 59.33 12.22
CA ASP A 136 -16.48 60.31 11.23
C ASP A 136 -17.89 60.86 11.59
N SER A 137 -18.38 60.60 12.81
CA SER A 137 -19.64 61.16 13.32
C SER A 137 -19.54 62.58 13.91
N GLU A 138 -18.35 63.21 13.85
CA GLU A 138 -18.14 64.65 14.14
C GLU A 138 -17.65 65.45 12.92
N VAL A 139 -18.06 65.08 11.70
CA VAL A 139 -17.95 66.00 10.56
C VAL A 139 -19.10 67.01 10.67
N GLU A 140 -18.77 68.27 10.97
CA GLU A 140 -19.67 69.43 10.86
C GLU A 140 -20.57 69.28 9.63
N GLU A 141 -21.88 69.43 9.84
CA GLU A 141 -22.87 69.62 8.76
C GLU A 141 -22.47 70.84 7.93
N VAL A 142 -21.56 70.65 6.97
CA VAL A 142 -21.40 71.57 5.87
C VAL A 142 -22.55 71.25 4.93
N GLU A 143 -23.60 72.06 5.03
CA GLU A 143 -24.73 72.13 4.12
C GLU A 143 -24.21 72.24 2.66
N TYR A 144 -23.96 71.09 2.04
CA TYR A 144 -23.83 70.99 0.59
C TYR A 144 -25.23 70.75 0.03
N ASP A 145 -25.84 71.87 -0.26
CA ASP A 145 -27.02 72.01 -1.08
C ASP A 145 -26.78 71.33 -2.46
N SER A 146 -27.67 70.38 -2.79
CA SER A 146 -28.02 69.92 -4.15
C SER A 146 -27.00 69.13 -5.00
N LEU A 147 -27.00 67.78 -4.92
CA LEU A 147 -26.82 66.77 -6.01
C LEU A 147 -27.13 65.36 -5.42
N SER A 148 -27.97 64.44 -5.89
CA SER A 148 -29.09 64.36 -6.85
C SER A 148 -29.88 63.07 -6.50
N ASP A 149 -31.19 63.00 -6.78
CA ASP A 149 -32.04 61.80 -6.59
C ASP A 149 -31.64 60.57 -7.46
N GLU A 150 -30.47 60.62 -8.09
CA GLU A 150 -29.97 59.67 -9.10
C GLU A 150 -29.09 58.56 -8.46
N GLU A 151 -28.39 58.85 -7.37
CA GLU A 151 -27.57 57.83 -6.68
C GLU A 151 -28.42 56.73 -6.03
N ASP A 152 -29.65 57.06 -5.65
CA ASP A 152 -30.63 56.12 -5.12
C ASP A 152 -31.17 55.17 -6.19
N GLN A 153 -30.93 55.44 -7.47
CA GLN A 153 -31.38 54.61 -8.58
C GLN A 153 -30.30 53.64 -9.08
N MET A 154 -29.07 53.74 -8.57
CA MET A 154 -27.94 52.89 -8.98
C MET A 154 -27.69 51.74 -7.98
N CYS A 155 -27.57 50.52 -8.50
CA CYS A 155 -27.20 49.32 -7.76
C CYS A 155 -25.75 48.94 -8.05
N THR A 156 -24.95 48.81 -7.00
CA THR A 156 -23.58 48.31 -7.09
C THR A 156 -23.54 46.81 -6.83
N PHE A 157 -22.90 46.07 -7.74
CA PHE A 157 -22.70 44.65 -7.69
C PHE A 157 -21.21 44.30 -7.71
N LEU A 158 -20.86 43.21 -7.04
CA LEU A 158 -19.55 42.58 -7.14
C LEU A 158 -19.70 41.27 -7.90
N LEU A 159 -18.96 41.17 -9.01
CA LEU A 159 -18.89 40.01 -9.86
C LEU A 159 -17.69 39.15 -9.45
N TYR A 160 -17.89 37.84 -9.38
CA TYR A 160 -16.82 36.86 -9.26
C TYR A 160 -16.90 35.87 -10.42
N CYS A 161 -15.75 35.60 -11.04
CA CYS A 161 -15.61 34.65 -12.13
C CYS A 161 -14.36 33.80 -11.94
N ASN A 162 -14.51 32.48 -12.03
CA ASN A 162 -13.38 31.61 -12.32
C ASN A 162 -13.28 31.51 -13.84
N HIS A 163 -12.26 32.13 -14.42
CA HIS A 163 -12.16 32.23 -15.86
C HIS A 163 -11.98 30.83 -16.48
N PRO A 164 -12.83 30.41 -17.44
CA PRO A 164 -12.87 29.02 -17.92
C PRO A 164 -11.61 28.59 -18.69
N VAL A 165 -10.84 29.55 -19.23
CA VAL A 165 -9.57 29.29 -19.93
C VAL A 165 -8.35 29.36 -19.01
N THR A 166 -8.20 30.42 -18.21
CA THR A 166 -7.01 30.61 -17.35
C THR A 166 -7.13 29.92 -15.99
N GLY A 167 -8.35 29.63 -15.53
CA GLY A 167 -8.62 29.08 -14.19
C GLY A 167 -8.45 30.07 -13.05
N GLU A 168 -8.15 31.34 -13.35
CA GLU A 168 -7.92 32.39 -12.35
C GLU A 168 -9.25 32.94 -11.83
N LEU A 169 -9.30 33.17 -10.51
CA LEU A 169 -10.41 33.87 -9.87
C LEU A 169 -10.23 35.37 -10.08
N THR A 170 -11.18 35.97 -10.77
CA THR A 170 -11.26 37.41 -11.04
C THR A 170 -12.50 37.99 -10.38
N SER A 171 -12.38 39.22 -9.88
CA SER A 171 -13.51 39.98 -9.38
C SER A 171 -13.51 41.41 -9.91
N LYS A 172 -14.69 41.94 -10.24
CA LYS A 172 -14.87 43.31 -10.72
C LYS A 172 -16.13 43.92 -10.10
N LEU A 173 -16.05 45.19 -9.76
CA LEU A 173 -17.20 45.97 -9.29
C LEU A 173 -17.94 46.53 -10.50
N PHE A 174 -19.26 46.45 -10.49
CA PHE A 174 -20.11 46.90 -11.58
C PHE A 174 -21.33 47.65 -11.03
N GLN A 175 -21.66 48.81 -11.61
CA GLN A 175 -22.77 49.65 -11.18
C GLN A 175 -23.80 49.76 -12.31
N VAL A 176 -25.06 49.64 -11.94
CA VAL A 176 -26.17 49.45 -12.88
C VAL A 176 -27.38 50.20 -12.40
N HIS A 177 -28.15 50.81 -13.31
CA HIS A 177 -29.41 51.41 -12.94
C HIS A 177 -30.46 50.36 -12.52
N LYS A 178 -31.32 50.67 -11.56
CA LYS A 178 -32.39 49.77 -11.08
C LYS A 178 -33.35 49.32 -12.19
N ASP A 179 -33.54 50.17 -13.20
CA ASP A 179 -34.48 49.96 -14.29
C ASP A 179 -33.86 49.26 -15.52
N GLU A 180 -32.57 48.92 -15.47
CA GLU A 180 -31.93 48.19 -16.58
C GLU A 180 -32.42 46.73 -16.66
N LEU A 181 -32.66 46.27 -17.88
CA LEU A 181 -33.08 44.91 -18.15
C LEU A 181 -31.95 43.93 -17.81
N LEU A 182 -32.29 42.85 -17.12
CA LEU A 182 -31.35 41.80 -16.70
C LEU A 182 -30.43 41.31 -17.83
N LEU A 183 -30.94 41.22 -19.06
CA LEU A 183 -30.16 40.81 -20.23
C LEU A 183 -29.00 41.77 -20.52
N THR A 184 -29.23 43.08 -20.47
CA THR A 184 -28.21 44.12 -20.67
C THR A 184 -27.17 44.11 -19.55
N VAL A 185 -27.65 43.91 -18.32
CA VAL A 185 -26.80 43.79 -17.13
C VAL A 185 -25.86 42.58 -17.23
N LEU A 186 -26.39 41.44 -17.67
CA LEU A 186 -25.61 40.23 -17.86
C LEU A 186 -24.60 40.40 -19.00
N ASP A 187 -25.02 40.94 -20.15
CA ASP A 187 -24.12 41.16 -21.28
C ASP A 187 -22.93 42.06 -20.91
N THR A 188 -23.21 43.13 -20.18
CA THR A 188 -22.17 44.03 -19.65
C THR A 188 -21.25 43.30 -18.66
N ALA A 189 -21.80 42.46 -17.78
CA ALA A 189 -20.99 41.64 -16.86
C ALA A 189 -20.10 40.64 -17.61
N TYR A 190 -20.59 40.03 -18.70
CA TYR A 190 -19.80 39.13 -19.55
C TYR A 190 -18.64 39.85 -20.23
N HIS A 191 -18.90 41.04 -20.77
CA HIS A 191 -17.86 41.88 -21.36
C HIS A 191 -16.83 42.31 -20.34
N LEU A 192 -17.28 42.75 -19.15
CA LEU A 192 -16.39 43.16 -18.07
C LEU A 192 -15.50 42.01 -17.61
N MET A 193 -16.00 40.78 -17.56
CA MET A 193 -15.21 39.61 -17.17
C MET A 193 -14.37 39.03 -18.32
N GLU A 194 -14.34 39.71 -19.49
CA GLU A 194 -13.56 39.31 -20.67
C GLU A 194 -13.92 37.89 -21.17
N LEU A 195 -15.19 37.51 -21.02
CA LEU A 195 -15.72 36.17 -21.35
C LEU A 195 -16.29 36.06 -22.77
N ASP A 196 -15.97 37.01 -23.64
CA ASP A 196 -16.43 37.11 -25.03
C ASP A 196 -15.48 36.33 -25.98
N PRO A 197 -15.99 35.50 -26.92
CA PRO A 197 -17.40 35.15 -27.17
C PRO A 197 -17.97 34.15 -26.17
N HIS A 198 -19.18 34.48 -25.69
CA HIS A 198 -19.90 33.87 -24.56
C HIS A 198 -19.52 32.41 -24.32
N PHE A 199 -18.65 32.19 -23.33
CA PHE A 199 -18.39 30.84 -22.84
C PHE A 199 -19.69 30.24 -22.29
N PRO A 200 -20.03 28.98 -22.64
CA PRO A 200 -21.21 28.33 -22.10
C PRO A 200 -21.18 28.33 -20.56
N PHE A 201 -22.28 28.73 -19.93
CA PHE A 201 -22.43 28.83 -18.47
C PHE A 201 -22.09 27.53 -17.72
N GLU A 202 -22.05 26.37 -18.41
CA GLU A 202 -21.59 25.13 -17.78
C GLU A 202 -20.12 25.18 -17.35
N ARG A 203 -19.32 26.08 -17.93
CA ARG A 203 -17.88 26.22 -17.64
C ARG A 203 -17.55 27.46 -16.82
N CYS A 204 -18.45 28.43 -16.71
CA CYS A 204 -18.23 29.68 -16.00
C CYS A 204 -19.30 29.90 -14.93
N ARG A 205 -18.89 29.95 -13.65
CA ARG A 205 -19.79 30.26 -12.53
C ARG A 205 -19.66 31.73 -12.18
N LEU A 206 -20.51 32.56 -12.77
CA LEU A 206 -20.64 33.97 -12.39
C LEU A 206 -21.49 34.09 -11.13
N LEU A 207 -20.93 34.67 -10.08
CA LEU A 207 -21.66 35.02 -8.86
C LEU A 207 -21.80 36.53 -8.79
N LEU A 208 -23.05 36.99 -8.62
CA LEU A 208 -23.40 38.40 -8.49
C LEU A 208 -23.90 38.66 -7.07
N THR A 209 -23.22 39.52 -6.32
CA THR A 209 -23.67 39.95 -4.99
C THR A 209 -23.89 41.46 -4.97
N LYS A 210 -25.09 41.91 -4.57
CA LYS A 210 -25.42 43.32 -4.39
C LYS A 210 -24.83 43.83 -3.07
N ILE A 211 -24.11 44.96 -3.12
CA ILE A 211 -23.38 45.50 -1.95
C ILE A 211 -24.21 46.52 -1.14
N LYS A 212 -25.11 47.28 -1.78
CA LYS A 212 -25.99 48.20 -1.04
C LYS A 212 -27.23 47.46 -0.49
N GLN A 213 -27.28 47.36 0.85
CA GLN A 213 -28.19 46.64 1.75
C GLN A 213 -27.83 45.17 2.04
N VAL A 214 -27.47 44.90 3.29
CA VAL A 214 -27.36 43.57 3.90
C VAL A 214 -28.73 42.89 3.83
N SER A 215 -28.96 42.17 2.73
CA SER A 215 -30.06 41.23 2.57
C SER A 215 -29.50 40.03 1.84
N ARG A 216 -29.22 38.95 2.58
CA ARG A 216 -28.92 37.64 1.98
C ARG A 216 -30.13 37.22 1.16
N HIS A 217 -30.08 37.38 -0.15
CA HIS A 217 -30.92 36.66 -1.08
C HIS A 217 -30.00 35.87 -2.01
N PHE A 218 -29.97 34.56 -1.79
CA PHE A 218 -29.37 33.61 -2.71
C PHE A 218 -30.31 33.49 -3.91
N CYS A 219 -29.94 34.06 -5.06
CA CYS A 219 -30.53 33.64 -6.33
C CYS A 219 -29.77 32.43 -6.84
N ASP A 220 -30.23 31.23 -6.46
CA ASP A 220 -29.94 30.03 -7.22
C ASP A 220 -30.61 30.17 -8.60
N PHE A 221 -29.83 30.50 -9.63
CA PHE A 221 -30.29 30.29 -11.01
C PHE A 221 -30.30 28.78 -11.28
N LYS A 222 -31.41 28.13 -10.93
CA LYS A 222 -31.75 26.81 -11.46
C LYS A 222 -32.13 26.96 -12.93
N LYS A 223 -31.48 26.11 -13.74
CA LYS A 223 -31.71 25.86 -15.16
C LYS A 223 -33.19 26.00 -15.57
N VAL A 224 -33.43 26.75 -16.64
CA VAL A 224 -34.51 26.50 -17.61
C VAL A 224 -33.86 26.28 -18.95
#